data_AF-A0A4Y7K9U3-F1
#
_entry.id   AF-A0A4Y7K9U3-F1
#
_cell.length_a   1.000
_cell.length_b   1.000
_cell.length_c   1.000
_cell.angle_alpha   90.00
_cell.angle_beta   90.00
_cell.angle_gamma   90.00
#
_symmetry.space_group_name_H-M   'P 1'
#
loop_
_entity.id
_entity.type
_entity.pdbx_description
1 polymer ?
#
loop_
_entity_poly.entity_id
_entity_poly.type
_entity_poly.pdbx_seq_one_letter_code
_entity_poly.pdbx_strand_id
1 'polypeptide(L)'
;MLVYMDIIEFLKPSYILMKNVVDLVQLSKGFLARYPFGRLVSMGYQVKLGIMEAGSFGLPQFRQRVFLWGAKLGKKLLPYPLPTHECVVKYGVPNEFVVSLVAYDETVTLNLQKPLFLGDALRDLTEVFLVSLFYLFMNSQIFFSHQNIDRLQS
;
A
#
# COMPACT_ATOMS: atom_id res chain seq x y z
N MET A 1 -8.38 -11.64 -11.46
CA MET A 1 -6.98 -12.13 -11.45
C MET A 1 -6.65 -12.95 -12.69
N LEU A 2 -7.45 -13.97 -13.05
CA LEU A 2 -7.22 -14.79 -14.24
C LEU A 2 -7.16 -13.98 -15.54
N VAL A 3 -8.22 -13.23 -15.85
CA VAL A 3 -8.31 -12.35 -17.04
C VAL A 3 -7.12 -11.38 -17.14
N TYR A 4 -6.64 -10.85 -16.00
CA TYR A 4 -5.49 -9.94 -15.99
C TYR A 4 -4.20 -10.65 -16.43
N MET A 5 -4.00 -11.91 -16.03
CA MET A 5 -2.87 -12.73 -16.48
C MET A 5 -2.99 -13.08 -17.96
N ASP A 6 -4.20 -13.37 -18.44
CA ASP A 6 -4.43 -13.69 -19.85
C ASP A 6 -4.12 -12.48 -20.74
N ILE A 7 -4.49 -11.27 -20.29
CA ILE A 7 -4.13 -10.00 -20.97
C ILE A 7 -2.61 -9.82 -21.01
N ILE A 8 -1.90 -10.12 -19.92
CA ILE A 8 -0.43 -10.04 -19.88
C ILE A 8 0.20 -11.04 -20.84
N GLU A 9 -0.31 -12.27 -20.87
CA GLU A 9 0.19 -13.34 -21.72
C GLU A 9 0.02 -13.01 -23.21
N PHE A 10 -1.11 -12.37 -23.55
CA PHE A 10 -1.40 -11.89 -24.89
C PHE A 10 -0.53 -10.67 -25.28
N LEU A 11 -0.51 -9.62 -24.45
CA LEU A 11 0.16 -8.36 -24.78
C LEU A 11 1.69 -8.40 -24.59
N LYS A 12 2.18 -9.27 -23.72
CA LYS A 12 3.59 -9.38 -23.32
C LYS A 12 4.23 -8.00 -23.06
N PRO A 13 3.73 -7.19 -22.11
CA PRO A 13 4.27 -5.86 -21.84
C PRO A 13 5.70 -5.92 -21.28
N SER A 14 6.47 -4.82 -21.41
CA SER A 14 7.84 -4.77 -20.86
C SER A 14 7.87 -4.76 -19.33
N TYR A 15 6.89 -4.10 -18.72
CA TYR A 15 6.71 -3.97 -17.28
C TYR A 15 5.25 -4.24 -16.92
N ILE A 16 5.06 -4.77 -15.72
CA ILE A 16 3.75 -5.13 -15.16
C ILE A 16 3.70 -4.58 -13.75
N LEU A 17 2.56 -4.00 -13.39
CA LEU A 17 2.26 -3.63 -12.02
C LEU A 17 0.85 -4.07 -11.69
N MET A 18 0.73 -5.06 -10.80
CA MET A 18 -0.54 -5.50 -10.26
C MET A 18 -0.67 -5.02 -8.82
N LYS A 19 -1.80 -4.39 -8.48
CA LYS A 19 -2.10 -3.92 -7.12
C LYS A 19 -3.30 -4.66 -6.57
N ASN A 20 -3.24 -5.11 -5.31
CA ASN A 20 -4.39 -5.68 -4.62
C ASN A 20 -4.44 -5.30 -3.13
N VAL A 21 -5.54 -5.67 -2.45
CA VAL A 21 -5.67 -5.58 -0.98
C VAL A 21 -4.73 -6.58 -0.29
N VAL A 22 -4.43 -6.35 0.99
CA VAL A 22 -3.51 -7.21 1.77
C VAL A 22 -4.08 -8.61 2.02
N ASP A 23 -5.40 -8.76 1.95
CA ASP A 23 -6.07 -10.06 2.02
C ASP A 23 -5.51 -11.05 0.97
N LEU A 24 -4.91 -10.57 -0.12
CA LEU A 24 -4.24 -11.40 -1.11
C LEU A 24 -3.10 -12.26 -0.51
N VAL A 25 -2.38 -11.74 0.48
CA VAL A 25 -1.31 -12.46 1.19
C VAL A 25 -1.78 -13.10 2.50
N GLN A 26 -2.90 -12.65 3.08
CA GLN A 26 -3.44 -13.20 4.33
C GLN A 26 -4.34 -14.42 4.11
N LEU A 27 -5.18 -14.40 3.07
CA LEU A 27 -6.14 -15.47 2.80
C LEU A 27 -5.43 -16.71 2.24
N SER A 28 -5.95 -17.88 2.61
CA SER A 28 -5.48 -19.19 2.12
C SER A 28 -3.97 -19.37 2.22
N LYS A 29 -3.35 -18.89 3.32
CA LYS A 29 -1.89 -18.92 3.54
C LYS A 29 -1.09 -18.29 2.39
N GLY A 30 -1.62 -17.20 1.85
CA GLY A 30 -1.02 -16.45 0.74
C GLY A 30 -1.08 -17.14 -0.62
N PHE A 31 -1.87 -18.20 -0.79
CA PHE A 31 -2.03 -18.91 -2.07
C PHE A 31 -2.41 -17.95 -3.21
N LEU A 32 -3.31 -16.99 -2.92
CA LEU A 32 -3.78 -16.02 -3.90
C LEU A 32 -2.68 -15.04 -4.37
N ALA A 33 -1.65 -14.80 -3.55
CA ALA A 33 -0.47 -14.03 -3.95
C ALA A 33 0.57 -14.88 -4.70
N ARG A 34 0.69 -16.17 -4.33
CA ARG A 34 1.63 -17.11 -4.97
C ARG A 34 1.21 -17.45 -6.40
N TYR A 35 -0.09 -17.52 -6.69
CA TYR A 35 -0.61 -17.78 -8.05
C TYR A 35 -0.14 -16.76 -9.10
N PRO A 36 -0.41 -15.44 -8.98
CA PRO A 36 0.01 -14.45 -9.96
C PRO A 36 1.54 -14.34 -10.02
N PHE A 37 2.23 -14.51 -8.89
CA PHE A 37 3.69 -14.55 -8.84
C PHE A 37 4.25 -15.68 -9.72
N GLY A 38 3.77 -16.91 -9.52
CA GLY A 38 4.19 -18.08 -10.27
C GLY A 38 3.87 -17.97 -11.76
N ARG A 39 2.68 -17.46 -12.12
CA ARG A 39 2.29 -17.25 -13.53
C ARG A 39 3.25 -16.29 -14.24
N LEU A 40 3.57 -15.15 -13.62
CA LEU A 40 4.52 -14.20 -14.21
C LEU A 40 5.92 -14.79 -14.37
N VAL A 41 6.41 -15.54 -13.38
CA VAL A 41 7.69 -16.25 -13.47
C VAL A 41 7.66 -17.26 -14.63
N SER A 42 6.59 -18.05 -14.78
CA SER A 42 6.45 -19.01 -15.88
C SER A 42 6.39 -18.35 -17.27
N MET A 43 5.94 -17.10 -17.34
CA MET A 43 5.93 -16.29 -18.55
C MET A 43 7.30 -15.63 -18.87
N GLY A 44 8.33 -15.89 -18.05
CA GLY A 44 9.67 -15.34 -18.24
C GLY A 44 9.83 -13.90 -17.76
N TYR A 45 9.05 -13.48 -16.76
CA TYR A 45 9.23 -12.20 -16.08
C TYR A 45 10.08 -12.37 -14.82
N GLN A 46 10.91 -11.36 -14.54
CA GLN A 46 11.45 -11.10 -13.21
C GLN A 46 10.33 -10.50 -12.37
N VAL A 47 10.09 -11.01 -11.17
CA VAL A 47 8.95 -10.63 -10.33
C VAL A 47 9.40 -10.26 -8.93
N LYS A 48 8.83 -9.20 -8.38
CA LYS A 48 8.98 -8.81 -6.97
C LYS A 48 7.62 -8.52 -6.36
N LEU A 49 7.42 -8.94 -5.12
CA LEU A 49 6.24 -8.62 -4.32
C LEU A 49 6.64 -7.57 -3.27
N GLY A 50 5.81 -6.54 -3.12
CA GLY A 50 5.99 -5.49 -2.13
C GLY A 50 4.68 -5.20 -1.43
N ILE A 51 4.72 -5.06 -0.11
CA ILE A 51 3.60 -4.58 0.70
C ILE A 51 3.95 -3.17 1.12
N MET A 52 3.10 -2.21 0.77
CA MET A 52 3.39 -0.79 0.96
C MET A 52 2.25 -0.10 1.69
N GLU A 53 2.63 0.82 2.57
CA GLU A 53 1.73 1.62 3.39
C GLU A 53 1.58 3.03 2.87
N ALA A 54 0.35 3.42 2.49
CA ALA A 54 0.09 4.77 2.01
C ALA A 54 0.54 5.86 3.00
N GLY A 55 0.37 5.63 4.30
CA GLY A 55 0.76 6.59 5.34
C GLY A 55 2.26 6.83 5.42
N SER A 56 3.07 5.83 5.07
CA SER A 56 4.54 5.95 4.98
C SER A 56 5.01 6.85 3.82
N PHE A 57 4.10 7.29 2.95
CA PHE A 57 4.38 8.16 1.81
C PHE A 57 3.64 9.51 1.90
N GLY A 58 3.27 9.95 3.11
CA GLY A 58 2.72 11.30 3.31
C GLY A 58 1.22 11.39 3.08
N LEU A 59 0.47 10.38 3.53
CA LEU A 59 -0.99 10.43 3.55
C LEU A 59 -1.51 10.24 4.98
N PRO A 60 -2.53 10.99 5.42
CA PRO A 60 -3.13 10.80 6.74
C PRO A 60 -4.07 9.59 6.80
N GLN A 61 -3.68 8.48 6.16
CA GLN A 61 -4.49 7.28 6.02
C GLN A 61 -3.63 6.02 6.14
N PHE A 62 -4.04 5.11 7.03
CA PHE A 62 -3.48 3.76 7.08
C PHE A 62 -4.14 2.88 6.02
N ARG A 63 -3.43 2.63 4.91
CA ARG A 63 -3.93 1.84 3.78
C ARG A 63 -2.81 0.97 3.20
N GLN A 64 -2.74 -0.25 3.72
CA GLN A 64 -1.82 -1.27 3.24
C GLN A 64 -2.28 -1.83 1.89
N ARG A 65 -1.38 -2.01 0.91
CA ARG A 65 -1.68 -2.69 -0.35
C ARG A 65 -0.51 -3.57 -0.80
N VAL A 66 -0.85 -4.68 -1.46
CA VAL A 66 0.12 -5.57 -2.10
C VAL A 66 0.33 -5.09 -3.53
N PHE A 67 1.60 -4.97 -3.92
CA PHE A 67 2.04 -4.67 -5.25
C PHE A 67 2.88 -5.84 -5.76
N LEU A 68 2.62 -6.25 -6.99
CA LEU A 68 3.41 -7.25 -7.71
C LEU A 68 4.00 -6.57 -8.94
N TRP A 69 5.32 -6.44 -8.94
CA TRP A 69 6.07 -5.82 -10.02
C TRP A 69 6.66 -6.90 -10.91
N GLY A 70 6.41 -6.82 -12.21
CA GLY A 70 7.00 -7.69 -13.23
C GLY A 70 7.84 -6.90 -14.21
N ALA A 71 8.98 -7.44 -14.63
CA ALA A 71 9.78 -6.89 -15.73
C ALA A 71 10.30 -8.03 -16.61
N LYS A 72 10.29 -7.86 -17.94
CA LYS A 72 10.86 -8.87 -18.84
C LYS A 72 12.34 -9.13 -18.54
N LEU A 73 12.83 -10.32 -18.86
CA LEU A 73 14.27 -10.60 -18.87
C LEU A 73 15.02 -9.57 -19.72
N GLY A 74 16.16 -9.08 -19.21
CA GLY A 74 16.95 -8.01 -19.84
C GLY A 74 16.47 -6.58 -19.52
N LYS A 75 15.35 -6.40 -18.81
CA LYS A 75 14.96 -5.11 -18.22
C LYS A 75 15.32 -5.08 -16.74
N LYS A 76 15.71 -3.91 -16.22
CA LYS A 76 16.03 -3.75 -14.80
C LYS A 76 14.74 -3.73 -13.99
N LEU A 77 14.62 -4.65 -13.03
CA LEU A 77 13.55 -4.61 -12.04
C LEU A 77 13.88 -3.55 -10.99
N LEU A 78 13.10 -2.47 -10.94
CA LEU A 78 13.33 -1.39 -9.97
C LEU A 78 12.97 -1.84 -8.55
N PRO A 79 13.67 -1.34 -7.52
CA PRO A 79 13.24 -1.51 -6.14
C PRO A 79 11.96 -0.72 -5.88
N TYR A 80 11.21 -1.12 -4.85
CA TYR A 80 10.12 -0.29 -4.34
C TYR A 80 10.70 0.98 -3.67
N PRO A 81 10.00 2.11 -3.76
CA PRO A 81 10.41 3.31 -3.05
C PRO A 81 10.31 3.06 -1.54
N LEU A 82 11.33 3.50 -0.82
CA LEU A 82 11.35 3.40 0.64
C LEU A 82 10.43 4.47 1.26
N PRO A 83 9.89 4.22 2.47
CA PRO A 83 9.10 5.19 3.23
C PRO A 83 9.76 6.58 3.30
N THR A 84 8.97 7.64 3.23
CA THR A 84 9.43 9.02 3.42
C THR A 84 8.92 9.63 4.72
N HIS A 85 7.82 9.08 5.23
CA HIS A 85 7.16 9.51 6.46
C HIS A 85 7.10 8.36 7.46
N GLU A 86 7.15 8.71 8.74
CA GLU A 86 6.69 7.84 9.80
C GLU A 86 5.21 7.53 9.60
N CYS A 87 4.80 6.31 9.91
CA CYS A 87 3.42 5.88 9.78
C CYS A 87 2.94 5.25 11.09
N VAL A 88 1.72 5.61 11.51
CA VAL A 88 1.06 4.96 12.65
C VAL A 88 0.57 3.59 12.18
N VAL A 89 1.30 2.54 12.52
CA VAL A 89 0.97 1.16 12.15
C VAL A 89 -0.25 0.68 12.95
N LYS A 90 -1.30 0.24 12.24
CA LYS A 90 -2.50 -0.34 12.89
C LYS A 90 -2.49 -1.87 12.93
N TYR A 91 -1.99 -2.50 11.87
CA TYR A 91 -1.97 -3.96 11.72
C TYR A 91 -0.64 -4.41 11.11
N GLY A 92 -0.20 -5.61 11.50
CA GLY A 92 1.03 -6.23 11.01
C GLY A 92 0.84 -7.04 9.72
N VAL A 93 1.94 -7.44 9.10
CA VAL A 93 1.98 -8.34 7.94
C VAL A 93 2.16 -9.79 8.42
N PRO A 94 1.54 -10.80 7.77
CA PRO A 94 1.80 -12.20 8.11
C PRO A 94 3.30 -12.55 8.05
N ASN A 95 3.79 -13.34 9.01
CA ASN A 95 5.21 -13.70 9.14
C ASN A 95 5.85 -14.21 7.83
N GLU A 96 5.10 -14.98 7.03
CA GLU A 96 5.54 -15.52 5.74
C GLU A 96 5.90 -14.44 4.70
N PHE A 97 5.34 -13.22 4.85
CA PHE A 97 5.48 -12.11 3.90
C PHE A 97 6.17 -10.89 4.50
N VAL A 98 6.71 -10.98 5.71
CA VAL A 98 7.43 -9.85 6.37
C VAL A 98 8.60 -9.37 5.50
N VAL A 99 9.32 -10.28 4.85
CA VAL A 99 10.41 -9.93 3.91
C VAL A 99 9.95 -9.16 2.67
N SER A 100 8.64 -9.16 2.40
CA SER A 100 8.04 -8.39 1.30
C SER A 100 7.50 -7.04 1.76
N LEU A 101 7.52 -6.73 3.06
CA LEU A 101 7.15 -5.41 3.57
C LEU A 101 8.21 -4.39 3.15
N VAL A 102 7.76 -3.31 2.51
CA VAL A 102 8.62 -2.20 2.13
C VAL A 102 8.74 -1.25 3.31
N ALA A 103 9.69 -1.55 4.17
CA ALA A 103 10.04 -0.76 5.35
C ALA A 103 11.56 -0.67 5.48
N TYR A 104 12.02 0.24 6.33
CA TYR A 104 13.41 0.24 6.75
C TYR A 104 13.66 -0.83 7.80
N ASP A 105 14.92 -1.23 7.93
CA ASP A 105 15.37 -2.07 9.03
C ASP A 105 15.28 -1.27 10.35
N GLU A 106 14.83 -1.94 11.42
CA GLU A 106 14.61 -1.35 12.74
C GLU A 106 15.91 -0.82 13.37
N THR A 107 17.06 -1.27 12.87
CA THR A 107 18.40 -0.90 13.36
C THR A 107 18.90 0.45 12.84
N VAL A 108 18.21 1.07 11.88
CA VAL A 108 18.66 2.31 11.24
C VAL A 108 17.94 3.52 11.82
N THR A 109 18.70 4.48 12.37
CA THR A 109 18.17 5.80 12.72
C THR A 109 17.91 6.62 11.46
N LEU A 110 16.65 7.00 11.23
CA LEU A 110 16.23 7.68 10.01
C LEU A 110 15.61 9.04 10.34
N ASN A 111 15.91 10.03 9.50
CA ASN A 111 15.27 11.34 9.56
C ASN A 111 14.03 11.34 8.64
N LEU A 112 12.97 10.64 9.05
CA LEU A 112 11.70 10.60 8.33
C LEU A 112 10.83 11.81 8.68
N GLN A 113 9.96 12.21 7.75
CA GLN A 113 8.96 13.24 8.05
C GLN A 113 7.93 12.69 9.04
N LYS A 114 7.38 13.59 9.87
CA LYS A 114 6.35 13.25 10.86
C LYS A 114 5.11 12.64 10.18
N PRO A 115 4.35 11.78 10.87
CA PRO A 115 3.09 11.27 10.33
C PRO A 115 2.11 12.41 10.11
N LEU A 116 1.37 12.37 9.01
CA LEU A 116 0.31 13.34 8.73
C LEU A 116 -1.00 12.91 9.37
N PHE A 117 -1.78 13.89 9.83
CA PHE A 117 -3.11 13.71 10.37
C PHE A 117 -4.16 14.38 9.49
N LEU A 118 -5.44 14.09 9.75
CA LEU A 118 -6.53 14.61 8.91
C LEU A 118 -6.55 16.14 8.88
N GLY A 119 -6.26 16.79 10.01
CA GLY A 119 -6.14 18.24 10.11
C GLY A 119 -5.01 18.84 9.28
N ASP A 120 -3.97 18.08 8.93
CA ASP A 120 -2.89 18.55 8.04
C ASP A 120 -3.33 18.54 6.57
N ALA A 121 -4.25 17.66 6.20
CA ALA A 121 -4.72 17.50 4.82
C ALA A 121 -5.97 18.32 4.48
N LEU A 122 -6.70 18.82 5.47
CA LEU A 122 -7.97 19.53 5.28
C LEU A 122 -7.93 20.99 5.77
N ARG A 123 -6.80 21.48 6.28
CA ARG A 123 -6.69 22.82 6.91
C ARG A 123 -7.04 23.96 5.95
N ASP A 124 -6.83 23.74 4.66
CA ASP A 124 -7.04 24.70 3.58
C ASP A 124 -8.48 24.72 3.04
N LEU A 125 -9.35 23.83 3.51
CA LEU A 125 -10.76 23.79 3.11
C LEU A 125 -11.58 24.87 3.84
N THR A 126 -12.50 25.51 3.11
CA THR A 126 -13.42 26.50 3.67
C THR A 126 -14.47 25.86 4.58
N GLU A 127 -14.99 26.62 5.56
CA GLU A 127 -15.87 26.11 6.62
C GLU A 127 -17.13 25.39 6.12
N VAL A 128 -17.67 25.80 4.96
CA VAL A 128 -18.86 25.17 4.35
C VAL A 128 -18.62 23.69 4.03
N PHE A 129 -17.38 23.31 3.71
CA PHE A 129 -17.01 21.92 3.46
C PHE A 129 -16.75 21.14 4.75
N LEU A 130 -16.28 21.78 5.83
CA LEU A 130 -15.95 21.10 7.09
C LEU A 130 -17.18 20.47 7.74
N VAL A 131 -18.31 21.18 7.74
CA VAL A 131 -19.58 20.66 8.30
C VAL A 131 -20.06 19.45 7.49
N SER A 132 -20.03 19.53 6.16
CA SER A 132 -20.48 18.45 5.28
C SER A 132 -19.56 17.22 5.35
N LEU A 133 -18.23 17.43 5.41
CA LEU A 133 -17.25 16.36 5.59
C LEU A 133 -17.39 15.66 6.96
N PHE A 134 -17.68 16.41 8.02
CA PHE A 134 -17.93 15.84 9.35
C PHE A 134 -19.10 14.84 9.31
N TYR A 135 -20.22 15.21 8.66
CA TYR A 135 -21.35 14.30 8.44
C TYR A 135 -20.99 13.09 7.56
N LEU A 136 -20.15 13.28 6.54
CA LEU A 136 -19.76 12.20 5.63
C LEU A 136 -18.80 11.19 6.30
N PHE A 137 -17.87 11.66 7.12
CA PHE A 137 -16.93 10.80 7.86
C PHE A 137 -17.57 10.06 9.01
N MET A 138 -18.59 10.63 9.67
CA MET A 138 -19.33 9.92 10.72
C MET A 138 -20.24 8.81 10.15
N ASN A 139 -20.70 8.95 8.89
CA ASN A 139 -21.63 8.01 8.26
C ASN A 139 -20.97 6.98 7.33
N SER A 140 -19.73 7.22 6.90
CA SER A 140 -18.96 6.24 6.12
C SER A 140 -18.01 5.49 7.06
N GLN A 141 -17.88 4.17 6.89
CA GLN A 141 -16.92 3.31 7.58
C GLN A 141 -15.44 3.65 7.26
N ILE A 142 -15.12 4.91 6.94
CA ILE A 142 -13.77 5.45 6.80
C ILE A 142 -13.21 5.62 8.22
N PHE A 143 -12.75 4.50 8.78
CA PHE A 143 -12.21 4.40 10.13
C PHE A 143 -10.87 5.13 10.24
N PHE A 144 -10.90 6.42 10.52
CA PHE A 144 -9.77 7.08 11.17
C PHE A 144 -9.64 6.51 12.61
N SER A 145 -8.41 6.33 13.11
CA SER A 145 -8.22 5.90 14.50
C SER A 145 -8.81 6.94 15.45
N HIS A 146 -9.30 6.55 16.63
CA HIS A 146 -9.85 7.48 17.63
C HIS A 146 -8.95 8.70 17.91
N GLN A 147 -7.62 8.55 17.81
CA GLN A 147 -6.66 9.65 17.93
C GLN A 147 -6.81 10.79 16.90
N ASN A 148 -7.51 10.57 15.78
CA ASN A 148 -7.71 11.59 14.74
C ASN A 148 -8.94 12.47 14.98
N ILE A 149 -9.88 12.05 15.84
CA ILE A 149 -11.10 12.82 16.11
C ILE A 149 -10.81 13.90 17.17
N ASP A 150 -10.03 13.56 18.20
CA ASP A 150 -9.74 14.46 19.32
C ASP A 150 -8.94 15.72 18.92
N ARG A 151 -8.22 15.68 17.78
CA ARG A 151 -7.43 16.82 17.27
C ARG A 151 -8.11 17.64 16.18
N LEU A 152 -9.34 17.28 15.79
CA LEU A 152 -10.16 18.15 14.92
C LEU A 152 -10.87 19.24 15.73
N GLN A 153 -10.90 19.12 17.06
CA GLN A 153 -11.58 20.03 17.99
C GLN A 153 -10.64 21.00 18.74
N SER A 154 -9.34 20.97 18.45
CA SER A 154 -8.31 21.86 19.03
C SER A 154 -7.67 22.74 17.97
#